data_AF-A0A965QJ35-F1
#
_entry.id   AF-A0A965QJ35-F1
#
_cell.length_a   1.000
_cell.length_b   1.000
_cell.length_c   1.000
_cell.angle_alpha   90.00
_cell.angle_beta   90.00
_cell.angle_gamma   90.00
#
_symmetry.space_group_name_H-M   'P 1'
#
loop_
_entity.id
_entity.type
_entity.pdbx_description
1 polymer ?
#
loop_
_entity_poly.entity_id
_entity_poly.type
_entity_poly.pdbx_seq_one_letter_code
_entity_poly.pdbx_strand_id
1 'polypeptide(L)' 'IIHITNLKNNTMNKTKQIQEPHEHLLNDTVNFRLNKHEKQLIKEQAHKLKMNPSTFIRFAFLNLIKTYHNEQ' A
#
# COMPACT_ATOMS: atom_id res chain seq x y z
N ILE A 1 -7.37 -6.63 -10.06
CA ILE A 1 -6.07 -6.43 -10.72
C ILE A 1 -5.33 -5.34 -9.95
N ILE A 2 -4.25 -5.69 -9.25
CA ILE A 2 -3.34 -4.71 -8.64
C ILE A 2 -2.33 -4.33 -9.73
N HIS A 3 -2.33 -3.08 -10.18
CA HIS A 3 -1.25 -2.56 -11.02
C HIS A 3 -0.20 -1.94 -10.09
N ILE A 4 0.91 -2.65 -9.89
CA ILE A 4 2.13 -2.05 -9.31
C ILE A 4 2.84 -1.35 -10.45
N THR A 5 2.63 -0.05 -10.57
CA THR A 5 3.41 0.77 -11.50
C THR A 5 4.72 1.12 -10.81
N ASN A 6 5.82 0.49 -11.22
CA ASN A 6 7.15 1.04 -10.95
C ASN A 6 7.20 2.42 -11.60
N LEU A 7 7.19 3.47 -10.78
CA LEU A 7 7.51 4.81 -11.23
C LEU A 7 8.95 4.74 -11.78
N LYS A 8 9.07 4.70 -13.11
CA LYS A 8 10.37 4.73 -13.78
C LYS A 8 11.14 5.95 -13.27
N ASN A 9 12.30 5.68 -12.69
CA ASN A 9 13.30 6.66 -12.28
C ASN A 9 13.52 7.71 -13.39
N ASN A 10 13.07 8.94 -13.13
CA ASN A 10 13.49 10.18 -13.81
C ASN A 10 13.94 11.12 -12.68
N THR A 11 15.17 11.61 -12.56
CA THR A 11 16.36 11.58 -13.44
C THR A 11 17.56 12.04 -12.60
N MET A 12 18.70 11.38 -12.78
CA MET A 12 20.03 11.97 -13.01
C MET A 12 20.66 12.91 -11.94
N ASN A 13 21.39 12.36 -10.95
CA ASN A 13 22.80 12.72 -10.69
C ASN A 13 23.44 11.99 -9.49
N LYS A 14 24.63 11.42 -9.77
CA LYS A 14 25.86 11.33 -8.95
C LYS A 14 25.74 11.11 -7.43
N THR A 15 25.96 9.86 -7.00
CA THR A 15 27.14 9.36 -6.24
C THR A 15 26.79 7.95 -5.75
N LYS A 16 27.67 6.97 -5.97
CA LYS A 16 27.49 5.59 -5.49
C LYS A 16 27.49 5.56 -3.95
N GLN A 17 26.31 5.59 -3.34
CA GLN A 17 26.09 4.93 -2.06
C GLN A 17 25.37 3.62 -2.35
N ILE A 18 25.95 2.52 -1.88
CA ILE A 18 25.32 1.21 -1.91
C ILE A 18 24.18 1.28 -0.90
N GLN A 19 22.96 1.45 -1.39
CA GLN A 19 21.75 1.41 -0.57
C GLN A 19 21.19 -0.01 -0.67
N GLU A 20 21.00 -0.64 0.48
CA GLU A 20 20.50 -2.01 0.59
C GLU A 20 19.15 -2.15 -0.15
N PRO A 21 18.92 -3.23 -0.92
CA PRO A 21 17.75 -3.39 -1.80
C PRO A 21 16.41 -3.54 -1.04
N HIS A 22 16.43 -3.48 0.29
CA HIS A 22 15.28 -3.78 1.14
C HIS A 22 14.54 -2.53 1.64
N GLU A 23 15.12 -1.34 1.52
CA GLU A 23 14.55 -0.12 2.13
C GLU A 23 13.52 0.62 1.25
N HIS A 24 13.44 0.30 -0.04
CA HIS A 24 12.60 1.04 -1.00
C HIS A 24 11.16 0.56 -1.14
N LEU A 25 10.78 -0.60 -0.56
CA LEU A 25 9.43 -1.17 -0.75
C LEU A 25 8.34 -0.55 0.14
N LEU A 26 8.70 0.31 1.10
CA LEU A 26 7.75 0.80 2.12
C LEU A 26 7.13 2.18 1.81
N ASN A 27 7.56 2.86 0.74
CA ASN A 27 7.09 4.21 0.37
C ASN A 27 6.34 4.28 -0.97
N ASP A 28 6.09 3.14 -1.62
CA ASP A 28 5.36 3.13 -2.89
C ASP A 28 3.88 3.47 -2.70
N THR A 29 3.38 4.41 -3.51
CA THR A 29 1.97 4.76 -3.53
C THR A 29 1.19 3.72 -4.34
N VAL A 30 0.32 2.96 -3.67
CA VAL A 30 -0.54 1.98 -4.34
C VAL A 30 -1.87 2.63 -4.72
N ASN A 31 -2.16 2.64 -6.02
CA ASN A 31 -3.42 3.16 -6.55
C ASN A 31 -4.43 2.03 -6.77
N PHE A 32 -5.59 2.13 -6.12
CA PHE A 32 -6.70 1.17 -6.27
C PHE A 32 -7.85 1.78 -7.06
N ARG A 33 -8.40 1.03 -8.02
CA ARG A 33 -9.70 1.36 -8.60
C ARG A 33 -10.78 0.69 -7.76
N LEU A 34 -11.57 1.53 -7.11
CA LEU A 34 -12.69 1.12 -6.27
C LEU A 34 -13.98 1.70 -6.83
N ASN A 35 -15.04 0.90 -6.83
CA ASN A 35 -16.38 1.36 -7.18
C ASN A 35 -16.97 2.23 -6.05
N LYS A 36 -18.12 2.88 -6.31
CA LYS A 36 -18.73 3.81 -5.35
C LYS A 36 -19.09 3.13 -4.02
N HIS A 37 -19.59 1.90 -4.09
CA HIS A 37 -20.02 1.13 -2.93
C HIS A 37 -18.82 0.72 -2.05
N GLU A 38 -17.76 0.19 -2.65
CA GLU A 38 -16.51 -0.15 -1.95
C GLU A 38 -15.88 1.06 -1.26
N LYS A 39 -15.85 2.22 -1.94
CA LYS A 39 -15.36 3.47 -1.34
C LYS A 39 -16.16 3.86 -0.10
N GLN A 40 -17.48 3.69 -0.14
CA GLN A 40 -18.35 4.02 0.99
C GLN A 40 -18.09 3.07 2.16
N LEU A 41 -18.05 1.76 1.91
CA LEU A 41 -17.74 0.76 2.93
C LEU A 41 -16.40 1.04 3.62
N ILE A 42 -15.35 1.33 2.85
CA ILE A 42 -14.04 1.67 3.40
C ILE A 42 -14.11 2.90 4.30
N LYS A 43 -14.81 3.96 3.88
CA LYS A 43 -14.98 5.17 4.69
C LYS A 43 -15.73 4.89 6.00
N GLU A 44 -16.80 4.12 5.94
CA GLU A 44 -17.60 3.76 7.11
C GLU A 44 -16.80 2.94 8.11
N GLN A 45 -16.05 1.92 7.65
CA GLN A 45 -15.23 1.09 8.53
C GLN A 45 -14.05 1.85 9.11
N ALA A 46 -13.39 2.68 8.29
CA ALA A 46 -12.31 3.55 8.76
C ALA A 46 -12.81 4.52 9.84
N HIS A 47 -14.00 5.11 9.64
CA HIS A 47 -14.64 6.00 10.61
C HIS A 47 -14.95 5.29 11.94
N LYS A 48 -15.51 4.08 11.91
CA LYS A 48 -15.78 3.28 13.12
C LYS A 48 -14.52 3.03 13.95
N LEU A 49 -13.39 2.85 13.29
CA LEU A 49 -12.09 2.60 13.93
C LEU A 49 -11.30 3.89 14.23
N LYS A 50 -11.88 5.07 13.97
CA LYS A 50 -11.21 6.38 14.11
C LYS A 50 -9.89 6.45 13.33
N MET A 51 -9.87 5.85 12.14
CA MET A 51 -8.72 5.81 11.24
C MET A 51 -9.01 6.55 9.93
N ASN A 52 -7.96 7.04 9.28
CA ASN A 52 -8.05 7.52 7.91
C ASN A 52 -8.26 6.34 6.94
N PRO A 53 -9.00 6.51 5.83
CA PRO A 53 -9.28 5.44 4.87
C PRO A 53 -8.03 4.74 4.32
N SER A 54 -6.95 5.50 4.05
CA SER A 54 -5.67 4.96 3.59
C SER A 54 -5.01 4.07 4.64
N THR A 55 -5.02 4.51 5.91
CA THR A 55 -4.52 3.74 7.05
C THR A 55 -5.32 2.46 7.24
N PHE A 56 -6.65 2.54 7.13
CA PHE A 56 -7.53 1.37 7.21
C PHE A 56 -7.23 0.35 6.11
N ILE A 57 -7.08 0.80 4.85
CA ILE A 57 -6.73 -0.09 3.73
C ILE A 57 -5.38 -0.77 3.99
N ARG A 58 -4.37 -0.02 4.44
CA ARG A 58 -3.04 -0.57 4.77
C ARG A 58 -3.13 -1.62 5.87
N PHE A 59 -3.90 -1.33 6.93
CA PHE A 59 -4.12 -2.26 8.04
C PHE A 59 -4.81 -3.55 7.58
N ALA A 60 -5.91 -3.44 6.83
CA ALA A 60 -6.65 -4.58 6.31
C ALA A 60 -5.76 -5.45 5.40
N PHE A 61 -4.96 -4.83 4.53
CA PHE A 61 -4.05 -5.54 3.64
C PHE A 61 -2.96 -6.31 4.40
N LEU A 62 -2.34 -5.70 5.42
CA LEU A 62 -1.33 -6.38 6.24
C LEU A 62 -1.91 -7.55 7.04
N ASN A 63 -3.14 -7.42 7.55
CA ASN A 63 -3.80 -8.53 8.23
C ASN A 63 -4.12 -9.68 7.29
N LEU A 64 -4.56 -9.39 6.06
CA LEU A 64 -4.80 -10.42 5.05
C LEU A 64 -3.53 -11.23 4.77
N ILE A 65 -2.38 -10.56 4.60
CA ILE A 65 -1.09 -11.23 4.40
C ILE A 65 -0.74 -12.12 5.60
N LYS A 66 -0.93 -11.62 6.83
CA LYS A 66 -0.66 -12.39 8.05
C LYS A 66 -1.53 -13.63 8.17
N THR A 67 -2.83 -13.51 7.85
CA THR A 67 -3.75 -14.65 7.84
C THR A 67 -3.28 -15.70 6.85
N TYR A 68 -2.94 -15.29 5.62
CA TYR A 68 -2.48 -16.22 4.58
C TYR A 68 -1.17 -16.94 4.94
N HIS A 69 -0.27 -16.27 5.67
CA HIS A 69 0.99 -16.85 6.12
C HIS A 69 0.84 -17.79 7.33
N ASN A 70 -0.13 -17.56 8.22
CA ASN A 70 -0.34 -18.40 9.40
C ASN A 70 -1.21 -19.64 9.13
N GLU A 71 -1.91 -19.70 7.99
CA GLU A 71 -2.66 -20.88 7.55
C GLU A 71 -1.79 -21.90 6.77
N GLN A 72 -0.52 -21.59 6.48
CA GLN A 72 0.47 -22.56 5.98
C GLN A 72 1.32 -23.12 7.10
#